data_AF-A0A7J2K0G7-F1
#
_entry.id   AF-A0A7J2K0G7-F1
#
_cell.length_a   1.000
_cell.length_b   1.000
_cell.length_c   1.000
_cell.angle_alpha   90.00
_cell.angle_beta   90.00
_cell.angle_gamma   90.00
#
_symmetry.space_group_name_H-M   'P 1'
#
loop_
_entity.id
_entity.type
_entity.pdbx_description
1 polymer ?
#
loop_
_entity_poly.entity_id
_entity_poly.type
_entity_poly.pdbx_seq_one_letter_code
_entity_poly.pdbx_strand_id
1 'polypeptide(L)'
;CVVLFALMIIGFVVGPYLGLTPGAVALIVASIMLIVCGKRVGPVVREVDWETVLSIMCLLMLVGALEKWGVIADLANLAAPALMGNTLIGATIVLWSSAIVSAFIDNVPYTITMRSALASICGLRPSPLWWALAAGTCLGGNGTVIASYANLVVVSATSERGYKIDPRAFAKIGLPLVLITTAIANLAVLAITLA
;
A
#
# COMPACT_ATOMS: atom_id res chain seq x y z
N CYS A 1 -16.85 21.17 1.67
CA CYS A 1 -15.68 20.26 1.72
C CYS A 1 -15.50 19.62 3.10
N VAL A 2 -15.38 20.40 4.20
CA VAL A 2 -15.15 19.83 5.55
C VAL A 2 -16.23 18.83 5.97
N VAL A 3 -17.51 19.13 5.73
CA VAL A 3 -18.61 18.21 6.06
C VAL A 3 -18.51 16.89 5.28
N LEU A 4 -18.23 16.95 3.98
CA LEU A 4 -18.07 15.75 3.13
C LEU A 4 -16.83 14.94 3.53
N PHE A 5 -15.75 15.62 3.90
CA PHE A 5 -14.54 14.98 4.41
C PHE A 5 -14.81 14.28 5.75
N ALA A 6 -15.55 14.91 6.67
CA ALA A 6 -15.97 14.29 7.92
C ALA A 6 -16.89 13.09 7.67
N LEU A 7 -17.84 13.19 6.73
CA LEU A 7 -18.69 12.07 6.32
C LEU A 7 -17.87 10.91 5.75
N MET A 8 -16.81 11.18 4.97
CA MET A 8 -15.90 10.15 4.48
C MET A 8 -15.15 9.44 5.62
N ILE A 9 -14.61 10.20 6.58
CA ILE A 9 -13.92 9.62 7.75
C ILE A 9 -14.89 8.75 8.57
N ILE A 10 -16.06 9.29 8.90
CA ILE A 10 -17.10 8.55 9.64
C ILE A 10 -17.51 7.31 8.85
N GLY A 11 -17.68 7.43 7.54
CA GLY A 11 -18.00 6.33 6.65
C GLY A 11 -16.92 5.24 6.64
N PHE A 12 -15.63 5.56 6.65
CA PHE A 12 -14.56 4.56 6.72
C PHE A 12 -14.50 3.85 8.06
N VAL A 13 -14.85 4.52 9.15
CA VAL A 13 -14.89 3.92 10.48
C VAL A 13 -16.15 3.05 10.66
N VAL A 14 -17.33 3.56 10.28
CA VAL A 14 -18.63 2.92 10.52
C VAL A 14 -18.98 1.92 9.41
N GLY A 15 -18.58 2.19 8.17
CA GLY A 15 -18.90 1.41 6.99
C GLY A 15 -18.62 -0.09 7.12
N PRO A 16 -17.45 -0.52 7.63
CA PRO A 16 -17.18 -1.94 7.85
C PRO A 16 -18.18 -2.64 8.77
N TYR A 17 -18.70 -1.95 9.81
CA TYR A 17 -19.73 -2.49 10.70
C TYR A 17 -21.10 -2.65 10.02
N LEU A 18 -21.32 -1.92 8.92
CA LEU A 18 -22.52 -2.00 8.08
C LEU A 18 -22.34 -2.94 6.87
N GLY A 19 -21.19 -3.63 6.77
CA GLY A 19 -20.87 -4.48 5.62
C GLY A 19 -20.49 -3.70 4.35
N LEU A 20 -20.23 -2.40 4.47
CA LEU A 20 -19.78 -1.57 3.34
C LEU A 20 -18.27 -1.67 3.18
N THR A 21 -17.81 -1.87 1.94
CA THR A 21 -16.39 -1.77 1.62
C THR A 21 -15.94 -0.31 1.63
N PRO A 22 -14.65 -0.02 1.90
CA PRO A 22 -14.11 1.34 1.81
C PRO A 22 -14.38 1.99 0.44
N GLY A 23 -14.30 1.22 -0.65
CA GLY A 23 -14.62 1.70 -1.99
C GLY A 23 -16.09 2.12 -2.14
N ALA A 24 -17.03 1.35 -1.57
CA ALA A 24 -18.45 1.71 -1.58
C ALA A 24 -18.69 3.01 -0.81
N VAL A 25 -18.07 3.18 0.36
CA VAL A 25 -18.15 4.43 1.14
C VAL A 25 -17.63 5.61 0.33
N ALA A 26 -16.48 5.47 -0.32
CA ALA A 26 -15.89 6.53 -1.14
C ALA A 26 -16.83 6.93 -2.29
N LEU A 27 -17.44 5.97 -2.99
CA LEU A 27 -18.40 6.22 -4.07
C LEU A 27 -19.69 6.90 -3.60
N ILE A 28 -20.21 6.52 -2.42
CA ILE A 28 -21.39 7.16 -1.82
C ILE A 28 -21.09 8.62 -1.53
N VAL A 29 -19.97 8.91 -0.86
CA VAL A 29 -19.59 10.29 -0.53
C VAL A 29 -19.29 11.11 -1.79
N ALA A 30 -18.62 10.52 -2.78
CA ALA A 30 -18.39 11.16 -4.08
C ALA A 30 -19.70 11.48 -4.80
N SER A 31 -20.67 10.56 -4.78
CA SER A 31 -21.99 10.77 -5.38
C SER A 31 -22.74 11.92 -4.70
N ILE A 32 -22.75 11.97 -3.36
CA ILE A 32 -23.32 13.09 -2.59
C ILE A 32 -22.60 14.40 -2.96
N MET A 33 -21.27 14.38 -3.07
CA MET A 33 -20.48 15.55 -3.45
C MET A 33 -20.87 16.08 -4.84
N LEU A 34 -21.07 15.19 -5.82
CA LEU A 34 -21.46 15.57 -7.18
C LEU A 34 -22.87 16.19 -7.21
N ILE A 35 -23.82 15.63 -6.45
CA ILE A 35 -25.18 16.19 -6.32
C ILE A 35 -25.12 17.59 -5.70
N VAL A 36 -24.34 17.77 -4.63
CA VAL A 36 -24.21 19.07 -3.93
C VAL A 36 -23.47 20.10 -4.79
N CYS A 37 -22.49 19.68 -5.60
CA CYS A 37 -21.74 20.59 -6.48
C CYS A 37 -22.58 21.15 -7.62
N GLY A 38 -23.64 20.45 -8.05
CA GLY A 38 -24.55 20.89 -9.11
C GLY A 38 -23.81 21.33 -10.38
N LYS A 39 -23.89 22.62 -10.73
CA LYS A 39 -23.25 23.17 -11.94
C LYS A 39 -21.71 23.13 -11.93
N ARG A 40 -21.07 22.91 -10.78
CA ARG A 40 -19.60 22.83 -10.63
C ARG A 40 -19.02 21.42 -10.80
N VAL A 41 -19.85 20.43 -11.18
CA VAL A 41 -19.40 19.04 -11.37
C VAL A 41 -18.27 18.94 -12.40
N GLY A 42 -18.35 19.64 -13.54
CA GLY A 42 -17.34 19.55 -14.60
C GLY A 42 -15.91 19.86 -14.13
N PRO A 43 -15.67 21.03 -13.49
CA PRO A 43 -14.38 21.34 -12.88
C PRO A 43 -13.93 20.32 -11.83
N VAL A 44 -14.81 19.89 -10.92
CA VAL A 44 -14.48 18.94 -9.85
C VAL A 44 -14.02 17.59 -10.41
N VAL A 45 -14.69 17.07 -11.44
CA VAL A 45 -14.34 15.80 -12.08
C VAL A 45 -12.98 15.91 -12.82
N ARG A 46 -12.60 17.10 -13.28
CA ARG A 46 -11.29 17.33 -13.91
C ARG A 46 -10.12 17.41 -12.93
N GLU A 47 -10.39 17.72 -11.66
CA GLU A 47 -9.38 17.72 -10.59
C GLU A 47 -9.03 16.30 -10.11
N VAL A 48 -9.80 15.29 -10.50
CA VAL A 48 -9.50 13.89 -10.19
C VAL A 48 -8.25 13.45 -10.97
N ASP A 49 -7.29 12.83 -10.28
CA ASP A 49 -6.11 12.23 -10.89
C ASP A 49 -6.48 10.89 -11.56
N TRP A 50 -7.00 10.99 -12.78
CA TRP A 50 -7.41 9.85 -13.60
C TRP A 50 -6.26 8.93 -13.97
N GLU A 51 -5.06 9.47 -14.14
CA GLU A 51 -3.87 8.69 -14.47
C GLU A 51 -3.58 7.66 -13.38
N THR A 52 -3.68 8.06 -12.12
CA THR A 52 -3.48 7.17 -10.97
C THR A 52 -4.56 6.12 -10.87
N VAL A 53 -5.82 6.52 -11.00
CA VAL A 53 -6.95 5.57 -10.92
C VAL A 53 -6.80 4.49 -12.00
N LEU A 54 -6.50 4.89 -13.24
CA LEU A 54 -6.26 3.96 -14.35
C LEU A 54 -5.02 3.08 -14.12
N SER A 55 -3.92 3.65 -13.62
CA SER A 55 -2.68 2.94 -13.33
C SER A 55 -2.90 1.81 -12.31
N ILE A 56 -3.55 2.12 -11.18
CA ILE A 56 -3.87 1.12 -10.16
C ILE A 56 -4.79 0.05 -10.74
N MET A 57 -5.82 0.40 -11.51
CA MET A 57 -6.70 -0.58 -12.14
C MET A 57 -5.94 -1.54 -13.08
N CYS A 58 -5.08 -1.02 -13.97
CA CYS A 58 -4.27 -1.84 -14.86
C CYS A 58 -3.35 -2.79 -14.11
N LEU A 59 -2.74 -2.32 -13.03
CA LEU A 59 -1.83 -3.10 -12.22
C LEU A 59 -2.55 -4.21 -11.43
N LEU A 60 -3.72 -3.91 -10.88
CA LEU A 60 -4.58 -4.93 -10.25
C LEU A 60 -5.03 -5.98 -11.25
N MET A 61 -5.38 -5.59 -12.48
CA MET A 61 -5.71 -6.53 -13.55
C MET A 61 -4.51 -7.42 -13.92
N LEU A 62 -3.31 -6.85 -14.02
CA LEU A 62 -2.08 -7.60 -14.30
C LEU A 62 -1.79 -8.63 -13.20
N VAL A 63 -1.83 -8.21 -11.93
CA VAL A 63 -1.59 -9.11 -10.79
C VAL A 63 -2.63 -10.23 -10.75
N GLY A 64 -3.92 -9.89 -10.95
CA GLY A 64 -4.99 -10.89 -11.03
C GLY A 64 -4.82 -11.87 -12.21
N ALA A 65 -4.28 -11.41 -13.35
CA ALA A 65 -3.94 -12.29 -14.45
C ALA A 65 -2.80 -13.25 -14.06
N LEU A 66 -1.70 -12.74 -13.50
CA LEU A 66 -0.57 -13.58 -13.07
C LEU A 66 -0.97 -14.59 -11.98
N GLU A 67 -1.89 -14.21 -11.09
CA GLU A 67 -2.48 -15.10 -10.09
C GLU A 67 -3.27 -16.24 -10.76
N LYS A 68 -4.17 -15.89 -11.71
CA LYS A 68 -4.98 -16.87 -12.45
C LYS A 68 -4.14 -17.85 -13.27
N TRP A 69 -3.02 -17.38 -13.84
CA TRP A 69 -2.09 -18.22 -14.61
C TRP A 69 -1.11 -19.02 -13.74
N GLY A 70 -1.17 -18.89 -12.41
CA GLY A 70 -0.34 -19.68 -11.49
C GLY A 70 1.10 -19.18 -11.31
N VAL A 71 1.52 -18.15 -12.06
CA VAL A 71 2.90 -17.63 -12.01
C VAL A 71 3.29 -17.17 -10.60
N ILE A 72 2.36 -16.52 -9.89
CA ILE A 72 2.60 -16.09 -8.51
C ILE A 72 2.81 -17.30 -7.59
N ALA A 73 2.02 -18.37 -7.76
CA ALA A 73 2.14 -19.59 -6.96
C ALA A 73 3.46 -20.33 -7.24
N ASP A 74 3.91 -20.38 -8.50
CA ASP A 74 5.18 -21.01 -8.87
C ASP A 74 6.38 -20.30 -8.23
N LEU A 75 6.42 -18.96 -8.32
CA LEU A 75 7.46 -18.16 -7.68
C LEU A 75 7.42 -18.27 -6.15
N ALA A 76 6.21 -18.29 -5.57
CA ALA A 76 6.00 -18.46 -4.14
C ALA A 76 6.53 -19.83 -3.66
N ASN A 77 6.21 -20.90 -4.37
CA ASN A 77 6.69 -22.25 -4.07
C ASN A 77 8.21 -22.37 -4.17
N LEU A 78 8.83 -21.66 -5.11
CA LEU A 78 10.29 -21.59 -5.21
C LEU A 78 10.92 -20.89 -3.98
N ALA A 79 10.27 -19.86 -3.46
CA ALA A 79 10.72 -19.13 -2.26
C ALA A 79 10.32 -19.82 -0.93
N ALA A 80 9.34 -20.73 -0.96
CA ALA A 80 8.77 -21.35 0.23
C ALA A 80 9.79 -22.03 1.15
N PRO A 81 10.82 -22.76 0.67
CA PRO A 81 11.81 -23.38 1.55
C PRO A 81 12.58 -22.36 2.40
N ALA A 82 12.91 -21.20 1.82
CA ALA A 82 13.62 -20.13 2.51
C ALA A 82 12.71 -19.40 3.53
N LEU A 83 11.41 -19.31 3.25
CA LEU A 83 10.44 -18.60 4.08
C LEU A 83 9.83 -19.47 5.19
N MET A 84 9.67 -20.77 4.96
CA MET A 84 8.98 -21.68 5.89
C MET A 84 9.92 -22.57 6.70
N GLY A 85 11.20 -22.68 6.32
CA GLY A 85 12.16 -23.51 7.06
C GLY A 85 12.36 -23.06 8.51
N ASN A 86 12.35 -21.75 8.75
CA ASN A 86 12.36 -21.16 10.09
C ASN A 86 11.54 -19.88 10.08
N THR A 87 10.47 -19.83 10.87
CA THR A 87 9.52 -18.71 10.88
C THR A 87 10.17 -17.37 11.23
N LEU A 88 11.20 -17.34 12.09
CA LEU A 88 11.93 -16.10 12.41
C LEU A 88 12.72 -15.61 11.20
N ILE A 89 13.42 -16.51 10.53
CA ILE A 89 14.21 -16.19 9.33
C ILE A 89 13.28 -15.77 8.19
N GLY A 90 12.19 -16.49 7.98
CA GLY A 90 11.17 -16.17 6.99
C GLY A 90 10.52 -14.81 7.22
N ALA A 91 10.10 -14.52 8.45
CA ALA A 91 9.54 -13.21 8.80
C ALA A 91 10.57 -12.08 8.59
N THR A 92 11.83 -12.30 8.95
CA THR A 92 12.92 -11.34 8.70
C THR A 92 13.11 -11.09 7.20
N ILE A 93 13.16 -12.16 6.39
CA ILE A 93 13.31 -12.05 4.92
C ILE A 93 12.14 -11.28 4.32
N VAL A 94 10.90 -11.64 4.69
CA VAL A 94 9.69 -10.95 4.18
C VAL A 94 9.73 -9.48 4.57
N LEU A 95 10.04 -9.15 5.82
CA LEU A 95 10.08 -7.77 6.30
C LEU A 95 11.09 -6.92 5.50
N TRP A 96 12.33 -7.38 5.41
CA TRP A 96 13.41 -6.62 4.76
C TRP A 96 13.24 -6.55 3.24
N SER A 97 12.86 -7.66 2.59
CA SER A 97 12.57 -7.65 1.15
C SER A 97 11.40 -6.72 0.84
N SER A 98 10.35 -6.74 1.66
CA SER A 98 9.19 -5.85 1.52
C SER A 98 9.57 -4.38 1.69
N ALA A 99 10.36 -4.06 2.71
CA ALA A 99 10.82 -2.69 2.94
C ALA A 99 11.70 -2.17 1.81
N ILE A 100 12.65 -2.97 1.32
CA ILE A 100 13.59 -2.57 0.28
C ILE A 100 12.87 -2.43 -1.07
N VAL A 101 12.07 -3.44 -1.47
CA VAL A 101 11.39 -3.39 -2.76
C VAL A 101 10.32 -2.30 -2.77
N SER A 102 9.53 -2.19 -1.70
CA SER A 102 8.52 -1.13 -1.57
C SER A 102 9.11 0.27 -1.38
N ALA A 103 10.42 0.42 -1.19
CA ALA A 103 11.10 1.72 -1.24
C ALA A 103 11.27 2.27 -2.66
N PHE A 104 11.07 1.44 -3.68
CA PHE A 104 11.17 1.83 -5.09
C PHE A 104 9.88 1.58 -5.88
N ILE A 105 9.05 0.64 -5.41
CA ILE A 105 7.77 0.26 -6.01
C ILE A 105 6.64 0.69 -5.09
N ASP A 106 5.53 1.14 -5.67
CA ASP A 106 4.32 1.48 -4.90
C ASP A 106 3.90 0.34 -3.98
N ASN A 107 3.54 0.67 -2.74
CA ASN A 107 3.23 -0.30 -1.71
C ASN A 107 1.95 -1.10 -2.01
N VAL A 108 0.97 -0.53 -2.72
CA VAL A 108 -0.30 -1.19 -3.06
C VAL A 108 -0.09 -2.44 -3.92
N PRO A 109 0.51 -2.35 -5.13
CA PRO A 109 0.69 -3.51 -5.99
C PRO A 109 1.66 -4.54 -5.44
N TYR A 110 2.71 -4.09 -4.76
CA TYR A 110 3.65 -4.98 -4.12
C TYR A 110 2.96 -5.80 -3.02
N THR A 111 2.17 -5.14 -2.15
CA THR A 111 1.42 -5.82 -1.09
C THR A 111 0.44 -6.85 -1.66
N ILE A 112 -0.25 -6.53 -2.75
CA ILE A 112 -1.23 -7.46 -3.34
C ILE A 112 -0.53 -8.70 -3.93
N THR A 113 0.58 -8.50 -4.62
CA THR A 113 1.39 -9.60 -5.18
C THR A 113 1.93 -10.50 -4.07
N MET A 114 2.56 -9.91 -3.04
CA MET A 114 3.08 -10.67 -1.91
C MET A 114 2.00 -11.32 -1.05
N ARG A 115 0.84 -10.68 -0.92
CA ARG A 115 -0.33 -11.29 -0.25
C ARG A 115 -0.75 -12.57 -0.97
N SER A 116 -0.87 -12.54 -2.30
CA SER A 116 -1.22 -13.74 -3.07
C SER A 116 -0.12 -14.82 -2.97
N ALA A 117 1.16 -14.44 -2.99
CA ALA A 117 2.28 -15.36 -2.79
C ALA A 117 2.33 -15.98 -1.39
N LEU A 118 2.12 -15.20 -0.32
CA LEU A 118 2.07 -15.74 1.04
C LEU A 118 0.84 -16.63 1.24
N ALA A 119 -0.31 -16.22 0.69
CA ALA A 119 -1.53 -17.01 0.76
C ALA A 119 -1.37 -18.40 0.10
N SER A 120 -0.57 -18.53 -0.97
CA SER A 120 -0.33 -19.83 -1.60
C SER A 120 0.56 -20.76 -0.78
N ILE A 121 1.39 -20.23 0.13
CA ILE A 121 2.34 -21.03 0.91
C ILE A 121 1.83 -21.29 2.34
N CYS A 122 1.29 -20.28 3.02
CA CYS A 122 0.88 -20.37 4.43
C CYS A 122 -0.62 -20.09 4.66
N GLY A 123 -1.40 -19.86 3.60
CA GLY A 123 -2.83 -19.56 3.68
C GLY A 123 -3.13 -18.17 4.23
N LEU A 124 -4.41 -17.90 4.50
CA LEU A 124 -4.90 -16.60 4.99
C LEU A 124 -4.90 -16.48 6.52
N ARG A 125 -4.29 -17.44 7.23
CA ARG A 125 -4.24 -17.38 8.70
C ARG A 125 -3.23 -16.32 9.15
N PRO A 126 -3.56 -15.48 10.14
CA PRO A 126 -2.60 -14.55 10.72
C PRO A 126 -1.32 -15.29 11.15
N SER A 127 -0.19 -14.81 10.64
CA SER A 127 1.12 -15.41 10.91
C SER A 127 2.17 -14.30 11.01
N PRO A 128 3.34 -14.57 11.61
CA PRO A 128 4.42 -13.59 11.66
C PRO A 128 4.84 -13.06 10.29
N LEU A 129 4.69 -13.85 9.22
CA LEU A 129 4.98 -13.44 7.85
C LEU A 129 3.99 -12.35 7.37
N TRP A 130 2.72 -12.42 7.78
CA TRP A 130 1.73 -11.38 7.47
C TRP A 130 2.04 -10.06 8.17
N TRP A 131 2.47 -10.11 9.43
CA TRP A 131 2.92 -8.92 10.16
C TRP A 131 4.21 -8.34 9.58
N ALA A 132 5.16 -9.20 9.20
CA ALA A 132 6.37 -8.81 8.50
C ALA A 132 6.07 -8.11 7.16
N LEU A 133 5.16 -8.67 6.36
CA LEU A 133 4.74 -8.07 5.10
C LEU A 133 4.13 -6.68 5.34
N ALA A 134 3.13 -6.59 6.23
CA ALA A 134 2.44 -5.33 6.52
C ALA A 134 3.40 -4.25 7.03
N ALA A 135 4.28 -4.58 7.98
CA ALA A 135 5.27 -3.63 8.49
C ALA A 135 6.27 -3.24 7.40
N GLY A 136 6.78 -4.20 6.64
CA GLY A 136 7.80 -3.97 5.61
C GLY A 136 7.30 -3.03 4.51
N THR A 137 6.12 -3.30 3.96
CA THR A 137 5.57 -2.48 2.87
C THR A 137 5.19 -1.07 3.32
N CYS A 138 4.59 -0.93 4.51
CA CYS A 138 4.24 0.37 5.05
C CYS A 138 5.46 1.24 5.36
N LEU A 139 6.54 0.65 5.90
CA LEU A 139 7.78 1.37 6.18
C LEU A 139 8.53 1.69 4.88
N GLY A 140 8.65 0.70 3.99
CA GLY A 140 9.33 0.81 2.70
C GLY A 140 8.82 1.98 1.86
N GLY A 141 7.51 2.21 1.82
CA GLY A 141 6.87 3.31 1.07
C GLY A 141 7.37 4.74 1.39
N ASN A 142 8.20 4.91 2.44
CA ASN A 142 8.85 6.18 2.79
C ASN A 142 10.25 6.36 2.19
N GLY A 143 10.77 5.37 1.46
CA GLY A 143 12.15 5.37 0.97
C GLY A 143 12.40 6.35 -0.18
N THR A 144 11.47 6.43 -1.14
CA THR A 144 11.57 7.36 -2.28
C THR A 144 10.23 8.03 -2.58
N VAL A 145 10.27 9.11 -3.36
CA VAL A 145 9.06 9.86 -3.76
C VAL A 145 8.09 8.97 -4.58
N ILE A 146 8.62 8.05 -5.38
CA ILE A 146 7.80 7.17 -6.24
C ILE A 146 7.29 5.92 -5.51
N ALA A 147 7.78 5.66 -4.29
CA ALA A 147 7.48 4.48 -3.49
C ALA A 147 6.04 4.42 -2.97
N SER A 148 5.34 5.55 -3.00
CA SER A 148 3.96 5.65 -2.54
C SER A 148 3.27 6.78 -3.29
N TYR A 149 2.05 6.51 -3.74
CA TYR A 149 1.21 7.54 -4.35
C TYR A 149 0.95 8.74 -3.42
N ALA A 150 0.88 8.53 -2.09
CA ALA A 150 0.72 9.63 -1.14
C ALA A 150 1.88 10.64 -1.21
N ASN A 151 3.11 10.16 -1.46
CA ASN A 151 4.28 11.02 -1.62
C ASN A 151 4.16 11.85 -2.90
N LEU A 152 3.72 11.24 -4.01
CA LEU A 152 3.49 11.93 -5.28
C LEU A 152 2.43 13.03 -5.15
N VAL A 153 1.31 12.77 -4.47
CA VAL A 153 0.26 13.78 -4.23
C VAL A 153 0.83 14.98 -3.47
N VAL A 154 1.62 14.76 -2.43
CA VAL A 154 2.25 15.84 -1.66
C VAL A 154 3.25 16.62 -2.51
N VAL A 155 4.07 15.94 -3.31
CA VAL A 155 5.04 16.58 -4.22
C VAL A 155 4.33 17.43 -5.28
N SER A 156 3.27 16.90 -5.89
CA SER A 156 2.46 17.64 -6.87
C SER A 156 1.81 18.87 -6.24
N ALA A 157 1.16 18.72 -5.09
CA ALA A 157 0.47 19.83 -4.40
C ALA A 157 1.43 20.93 -3.90
N THR A 158 2.67 20.57 -3.54
CA THR A 158 3.69 21.54 -3.14
C THR A 158 4.33 22.24 -4.34
N SER A 159 4.52 21.54 -5.44
CA SER A 159 5.01 22.08 -6.72
C SER A 159 4.09 23.17 -7.28
N GLU A 160 2.77 22.97 -7.21
CA GLU A 160 1.77 23.99 -7.59
C GLU A 160 1.90 25.29 -6.78
N ARG A 161 2.43 25.21 -5.57
CA ARG A 161 2.68 26.37 -4.69
C ARG A 161 4.08 26.95 -4.84
N GLY A 162 4.86 26.47 -5.82
CA GLY A 162 6.23 26.93 -6.10
C GLY A 162 7.33 26.22 -5.30
N TYR A 163 6.99 25.24 -4.46
CA TYR A 163 7.97 24.46 -3.69
C TYR A 163 8.35 23.20 -4.46
N LYS A 164 9.64 23.04 -4.79
CA LYS A 164 10.14 21.83 -5.45
C LYS A 164 10.82 20.92 -4.43
N ILE A 165 10.31 19.70 -4.31
CA ILE A 165 10.95 18.64 -3.51
C ILE A 165 11.91 17.88 -4.42
N ASP A 166 13.21 17.94 -4.14
CA ASP A 166 14.21 17.17 -4.88
C ASP A 166 14.10 15.68 -4.54
N PRO A 167 13.83 14.78 -5.51
CA PRO A 167 13.71 13.34 -5.25
C PRO A 167 14.95 12.73 -4.60
N ARG A 168 16.15 13.25 -4.93
CA ARG A 168 17.40 12.76 -4.34
C ARG A 168 17.53 13.19 -2.89
N ALA A 169 17.19 14.43 -2.56
CA ALA A 169 17.15 14.90 -1.18
C ALA A 169 16.14 14.10 -0.34
N PHE A 170 14.96 13.81 -0.89
CA PHE A 170 13.98 12.95 -0.24
C PHE A 170 14.56 11.56 0.03
N ALA A 171 15.14 10.90 -0.98
CA ALA A 171 15.71 9.55 -0.83
C ALA A 171 16.89 9.50 0.15
N LYS A 172 17.72 10.55 0.20
CA LYS A 172 18.84 10.65 1.16
C LYS A 172 18.38 10.64 2.62
N ILE A 173 17.16 11.12 2.89
CA ILE A 173 16.56 11.11 4.24
C ILE A 173 15.70 9.84 4.42
N GLY A 174 14.90 9.51 3.42
CA GLY A 174 13.96 8.40 3.42
C GLY A 174 14.64 7.05 3.51
N LEU A 175 15.66 6.75 2.70
CA LEU A 175 16.32 5.44 2.71
C LEU A 175 16.96 5.09 4.06
N PRO A 176 17.76 5.97 4.70
CA PRO A 176 18.26 5.69 6.05
C PRO A 176 17.12 5.51 7.07
N LEU A 177 16.05 6.30 6.97
CA LEU A 177 14.90 6.18 7.87
C LEU A 177 14.19 4.83 7.70
N VAL A 178 14.02 4.35 6.46
CA VAL A 178 13.49 3.01 6.18
C VAL A 178 14.36 1.96 6.84
N LEU A 179 15.69 2.00 6.66
CA LEU A 179 16.58 1.00 7.27
C LEU A 179 16.46 0.97 8.80
N ILE A 180 16.42 2.14 9.45
CA ILE A 180 16.30 2.25 10.91
C ILE A 180 14.94 1.72 11.38
N THR A 181 13.85 2.19 10.77
CA THR A 181 12.49 1.81 11.16
C THR A 181 12.22 0.33 10.88
N THR A 182 12.73 -0.22 9.78
CA THR A 182 12.69 -1.64 9.46
C THR A 182 13.47 -2.47 10.47
N ALA A 183 14.66 -2.02 10.90
CA ALA A 183 15.41 -2.70 11.94
C ALA A 183 14.64 -2.77 13.27
N ILE A 184 14.00 -1.66 13.67
CA ILE A 184 13.14 -1.61 14.87
C ILE A 184 11.93 -2.55 14.72
N ALA A 185 11.26 -2.50 13.57
CA ALA A 185 10.14 -3.39 13.28
C ALA A 185 10.54 -4.86 13.26
N ASN A 186 11.77 -5.17 12.83
CA ASN A 186 12.29 -6.54 12.84
C ASN A 186 12.37 -7.07 14.27
N LEU A 187 12.86 -6.27 15.21
CA LEU A 187 12.89 -6.66 16.63
C LEU A 187 11.48 -6.93 17.17
N ALA A 188 10.50 -6.10 16.80
CA ALA A 188 9.11 -6.29 17.21
C ALA A 188 8.50 -7.57 16.60
N VAL A 189 8.71 -7.82 15.30
CA VAL A 189 8.24 -9.03 14.61
C VAL A 189 8.87 -10.28 15.20
N LEU A 190 10.18 -10.24 15.51
CA LEU A 190 10.87 -11.36 16.16
C LEU A 190 10.31 -11.62 17.56
N ALA A 191 10.02 -10.56 18.35
CA ALA A 191 9.40 -10.71 19.66
C ALA A 191 8.01 -11.36 19.57
N ILE A 192 7.19 -10.98 18.57
CA ILE A 192 5.87 -11.60 18.31
C ILE A 192 6.03 -13.06 17.87
N THR A 193 7.08 -13.39 17.13
CA THR A 193 7.31 -14.76 16.63
C THR A 193 7.78 -15.72 17.73
N LEU A 194 8.38 -15.19 18.80
CA LEU A 194 8.90 -15.96 19.93
C LEU A 194 7.90 -16.11 21.09
N ALA A 195 6.78 -15.37 21.06
CA ALA A 195 5.71 -15.40 22.06
C ALA A 195 4.65 -16.44 21.72
#